data_AF-A0A699QKG9-F1
#
_entry.id   AF-A0A699QKG9-F1
#
_cell.length_a   1.000
_cell.length_b   1.000
_cell.length_c   1.000
_cell.angle_alpha   90.00
_cell.angle_beta   90.00
_cell.angle_gamma   90.00
#
_symmetry.space_group_name_H-M   'P 1'
#
loop_
_entity.id
_entity.type
_entity.pdbx_description
1 polymer ?
#
loop_
_entity_poly.entity_id
_entity_poly.type
_entity_poly.pdbx_seq_one_letter_code
_entity_poly.pdbx_strand_id
1 'polypeptide(L)'
;WVLTGSYEITRFQQRFDESFYEAWERFNDLLRVSPHHGFSELHQLDTFYNALNVNDQDSLNFAAGGNFLDKMPRECLKIIKSKSKVCQTRAKVVVAKVGTVKALLLDKKNQSPAPTPSTTPTPVKAVELSCVTCGGAHSYQNCPTT
;
A
#
# COMPACT_ATOMS: atom_id res chain seq x y z
N TRP A 1 23.85 -28.71 -13.84
CA TRP A 1 23.67 -27.73 -12.74
C TRP A 1 23.35 -26.32 -13.24
N VAL A 2 23.87 -25.84 -14.38
CA VAL A 2 23.53 -24.50 -14.93
C VAL A 2 22.09 -24.41 -15.46
N LEU A 3 21.55 -25.50 -16.03
CA LEU A 3 20.23 -25.50 -16.66
C LEU A 3 19.04 -25.38 -15.68
N THR A 4 19.20 -25.79 -14.43
CA THR A 4 18.09 -25.78 -13.45
C THR A 4 17.80 -24.38 -12.93
N GLY A 5 18.83 -23.56 -12.64
CA GLY A 5 18.62 -22.20 -12.12
C GLY A 5 17.92 -21.28 -13.12
N SER A 6 18.30 -21.34 -14.40
CA SER A 6 17.65 -20.56 -15.46
C SER A 6 16.21 -21.02 -15.73
N TYR A 7 15.92 -22.32 -15.56
CA TYR A 7 14.58 -22.89 -15.74
C TYR A 7 13.60 -22.49 -14.64
N GLU A 8 14.07 -22.39 -13.39
CA GLU A 8 13.22 -21.96 -12.27
C GLU A 8 12.84 -20.47 -12.37
N ILE A 9 13.73 -19.63 -12.91
CA ILE A 9 13.44 -18.20 -13.13
C ILE A 9 12.37 -18.01 -14.19
N THR A 10 12.45 -18.72 -15.33
CA THR A 10 11.47 -18.57 -16.43
C THR A 10 10.11 -19.18 -16.13
N ARG A 11 10.01 -20.07 -15.13
CA ARG A 11 8.75 -20.62 -14.63
C ARG A 11 8.18 -19.87 -13.43
N PHE A 12 8.81 -18.78 -13.03
CA PHE A 12 8.28 -17.95 -11.97
C PHE A 12 6.85 -17.52 -12.31
N GLN A 13 5.97 -17.63 -11.32
CA GLN A 13 4.60 -17.15 -11.40
C GLN A 13 4.21 -16.63 -10.02
N GLN A 14 3.50 -15.51 -9.99
CA GLN A 14 2.88 -15.01 -8.77
C GLN A 14 1.73 -15.95 -8.36
N ARG A 15 1.66 -16.28 -7.07
CA ARG A 15 0.56 -17.12 -6.54
C ARG A 15 -0.69 -16.27 -6.32
N PHE A 16 -1.86 -16.92 -6.28
CA PHE A 16 -3.15 -16.22 -6.18
C PHE A 16 -3.35 -15.47 -4.86
N ASP A 17 -2.75 -15.96 -3.78
CA ASP A 17 -2.80 -15.43 -2.42
C ASP A 17 -1.56 -14.59 -2.05
N GLU A 18 -0.61 -14.47 -2.99
CA GLU A 18 0.66 -13.82 -2.75
C GLU A 18 0.62 -12.35 -3.14
N SER A 19 1.04 -11.49 -2.21
CA SER A 19 1.16 -10.06 -2.48
C SER A 19 2.30 -9.76 -3.45
N PHE A 20 2.22 -8.62 -4.14
CA PHE A 20 3.29 -8.14 -5.00
C PHE A 20 4.66 -8.08 -4.30
N TYR A 21 4.69 -7.67 -3.03
CA TYR A 21 5.94 -7.61 -2.26
C TYR A 21 6.54 -9.00 -2.05
N GLU A 22 5.74 -9.97 -1.63
CA GLU A 22 6.19 -11.36 -1.42
C GLU A 22 6.68 -11.98 -2.73
N ALA A 23 5.95 -11.76 -3.83
CA ALA A 23 6.36 -12.22 -5.16
C ALA A 23 7.72 -11.63 -5.58
N TRP A 24 7.92 -10.32 -5.38
CA TRP A 24 9.18 -9.65 -5.70
C TRP A 24 10.35 -10.18 -4.86
N GLU A 25 10.15 -10.38 -3.55
CA GLU A 25 11.18 -10.94 -2.66
C GLU A 25 11.55 -12.36 -3.09
N ARG A 26 10.56 -13.21 -3.38
CA ARG A 26 10.78 -14.59 -3.82
C ARG A 26 11.51 -14.65 -5.16
N PHE A 27 11.19 -13.74 -6.09
CA PHE A 27 11.93 -13.61 -7.33
C PHE A 27 13.41 -13.23 -7.10
N ASN A 28 13.69 -12.27 -6.20
CA ASN A 28 15.07 -11.91 -5.85
C ASN A 28 15.84 -13.05 -5.18
N ASP A 29 15.17 -13.84 -4.34
CA ASP A 29 15.75 -15.04 -3.73
C ASP A 29 16.13 -16.07 -4.80
N LEU A 30 15.28 -16.25 -5.83
CA LEU A 30 15.57 -17.11 -6.98
C LEU A 30 16.81 -16.63 -7.76
N LEU A 31 16.93 -15.33 -7.99
CA LEU A 31 18.11 -14.74 -8.64
C LEU A 31 19.38 -14.96 -7.81
N ARG A 32 19.28 -14.84 -6.47
CA ARG A 32 20.42 -15.02 -5.55
C ARG A 32 20.94 -16.46 -5.53
N VAL A 33 20.05 -17.45 -5.58
CA VAL A 33 20.47 -18.87 -5.64
C VAL A 33 20.97 -19.28 -7.03
N SER A 34 20.77 -18.43 -8.04
CA SER A 34 21.17 -18.67 -9.44
C SER A 34 22.12 -17.58 -9.99
N PRO A 35 23.27 -17.30 -9.34
CA PRO A 35 24.14 -16.18 -9.73
C PRO A 35 24.75 -16.31 -11.15
N HIS A 36 24.73 -17.51 -11.73
CA HIS A 36 25.19 -17.79 -13.10
C HIS A 36 24.05 -17.94 -14.11
N HIS A 37 22.86 -17.39 -13.83
CA HIS A 37 21.67 -17.52 -14.68
C HIS A 37 21.83 -16.92 -16.09
N GLY A 38 22.84 -16.06 -16.33
CA GLY A 38 23.13 -15.46 -17.63
C GLY A 38 22.14 -14.39 -18.11
N PHE A 39 21.01 -14.19 -17.43
CA PHE A 39 20.01 -13.19 -17.79
C PHE A 39 20.46 -11.74 -17.53
N SER A 40 20.12 -10.87 -18.48
CA SER A 40 20.22 -9.42 -18.33
C SER A 40 19.14 -8.88 -17.40
N GLU A 41 19.37 -7.71 -16.82
CA GLU A 41 18.38 -7.02 -15.97
C GLU A 41 17.04 -6.79 -16.71
N LEU A 42 17.10 -6.48 -18.00
CA LEU A 42 15.90 -6.38 -18.85
C LEU A 42 15.12 -7.70 -18.91
N HIS A 43 15.81 -8.82 -19.13
CA HIS A 43 15.16 -10.12 -19.20
C HIS A 43 14.57 -10.54 -17.85
N GLN A 44 15.24 -10.22 -16.74
CA GLN A 44 14.71 -10.45 -15.40
C GLN A 44 13.42 -9.66 -15.15
N LEU A 45 13.39 -8.38 -15.55
CA LEU A 45 12.21 -7.51 -15.40
C LEU A 45 11.04 -7.96 -16.27
N ASP A 46 11.31 -8.35 -17.52
CA ASP A 46 10.31 -8.92 -18.43
C ASP A 46 9.72 -10.22 -17.87
N THR A 47 10.60 -11.14 -17.42
CA THR A 47 10.17 -12.40 -16.80
C THR A 47 9.31 -12.15 -15.57
N PHE A 48 9.72 -11.24 -14.69
CA PHE A 48 8.94 -10.90 -13.50
C PHE A 48 7.59 -10.30 -13.87
N TYR A 49 7.54 -9.32 -14.79
CA TYR A 49 6.29 -8.67 -15.20
C TYR A 49 5.29 -9.67 -15.79
N ASN A 50 5.75 -10.53 -16.71
CA ASN A 50 4.90 -11.53 -17.39
C ASN A 50 4.38 -12.61 -16.42
N ALA A 51 5.07 -12.82 -15.31
CA ALA A 51 4.69 -13.75 -14.26
C ALA A 51 3.69 -13.21 -13.23
N LEU A 52 3.44 -11.89 -13.22
CA LEU A 52 2.51 -11.25 -12.30
C LEU A 52 1.06 -11.51 -12.68
N ASN A 53 0.16 -11.38 -11.70
CA ASN A 53 -1.27 -11.29 -11.99
C ASN A 53 -1.61 -9.97 -12.71
N VAL A 54 -2.74 -9.95 -13.43
CA VAL A 54 -3.18 -8.80 -14.24
C VAL A 54 -3.32 -7.52 -13.41
N ASN A 55 -3.81 -7.62 -12.17
CA ASN A 55 -3.99 -6.44 -11.31
C ASN A 55 -2.66 -5.77 -10.96
N ASP A 56 -1.62 -6.57 -10.71
CA ASP A 56 -0.28 -6.07 -10.41
C ASP A 56 0.44 -5.56 -11.67
N GLN A 57 0.20 -6.18 -12.83
CA GLN A 57 0.66 -5.65 -14.13
C GLN A 57 0.04 -4.27 -14.42
N ASP A 58 -1.28 -4.13 -14.30
CA ASP A 58 -1.98 -2.86 -14.50
C ASP A 58 -1.51 -1.80 -13.52
N SER A 59 -1.28 -2.18 -12.26
CA SER A 59 -0.75 -1.27 -11.25
C SER A 59 0.66 -0.78 -11.59
N LEU A 60 1.50 -1.61 -12.21
CA LEU A 60 2.83 -1.19 -12.68
C LEU A 60 2.72 -0.27 -13.89
N ASN A 61 1.85 -0.59 -14.86
CA ASN A 61 1.59 0.23 -16.03
C ASN A 61 1.07 1.63 -15.64
N PHE A 62 0.13 1.66 -14.68
CA PHE A 62 -0.38 2.91 -14.13
C PHE A 62 0.72 3.77 -13.50
N ALA A 63 1.59 3.15 -12.69
CA ALA A 63 2.71 3.85 -12.07
C ALA A 63 3.78 4.30 -13.08
N ALA A 64 3.91 3.60 -14.21
CA ALA A 64 4.78 3.96 -15.31
C ALA A 64 4.18 5.07 -16.20
N GLY A 65 2.87 5.33 -16.13
CA GLY A 65 2.16 6.22 -17.06
C GLY A 65 2.13 5.67 -18.48
N GLY A 66 2.01 4.35 -18.65
CA GLY A 66 2.08 3.64 -19.92
C GLY A 66 2.57 2.20 -19.74
N ASN A 67 2.97 1.53 -20.81
CA ASN A 67 3.55 0.18 -20.67
C ASN A 67 4.80 0.22 -19.79
N PHE A 68 4.85 -0.64 -18.78
CA PHE A 68 5.95 -0.75 -17.84
C PHE A 68 7.24 -1.18 -18.55
N LEU A 69 7.14 -2.11 -19.50
CA LEU A 69 8.31 -2.66 -20.22
C LEU A 69 8.92 -1.69 -21.23
N ASP A 70 8.26 -0.57 -21.55
CA ASP A 70 8.82 0.49 -22.40
C ASP A 70 9.77 1.42 -21.62
N LYS A 71 9.82 1.30 -20.28
CA LYS A 71 10.67 2.13 -19.43
C LYS A 71 12.09 1.59 -19.37
N MET A 72 13.02 2.48 -19.03
CA MET A 72 14.41 2.09 -18.75
C MET A 72 14.48 1.19 -17.51
N PRO A 73 15.36 0.18 -17.46
CA PRO A 73 15.49 -0.77 -16.33
C PRO A 73 15.54 -0.10 -14.96
N ARG A 74 16.29 1.01 -14.86
CA ARG A 74 16.40 1.81 -13.63
C ARG A 74 15.05 2.37 -13.14
N GLU A 75 14.18 2.78 -14.07
CA GLU A 75 12.85 3.30 -13.76
C GLU A 75 11.92 2.15 -13.38
N CYS A 76 11.99 1.03 -14.10
CA CYS A 76 11.25 -0.20 -13.77
C CYS A 76 11.52 -0.63 -12.31
N LEU A 77 12.79 -0.72 -11.94
CA LEU A 77 13.20 -1.06 -10.57
C LEU A 77 12.72 -0.04 -9.54
N LYS A 78 12.75 1.26 -9.87
CA LYS A 78 12.25 2.32 -8.99
C LYS A 78 10.74 2.17 -8.74
N ILE A 79 9.97 1.88 -9.76
CA ILE A 79 8.51 1.66 -9.68
C ILE A 79 8.20 0.41 -8.85
N ILE A 80 8.86 -0.72 -9.13
CA ILE A 80 8.71 -1.97 -8.37
C ILE A 80 8.99 -1.72 -6.88
N LYS A 81 10.13 -1.11 -6.55
CA LYS A 81 10.50 -0.79 -5.16
C LYS A 81 9.52 0.18 -4.49
N SER A 82 8.93 1.10 -5.25
CA SER A 82 7.91 2.01 -4.73
C SER A 82 6.62 1.27 -4.37
N LYS A 83 6.11 0.44 -5.30
CA LYS A 83 4.90 -0.37 -5.09
C LYS A 83 5.07 -1.35 -3.93
N SER A 84 6.23 -2.00 -3.84
CA SER A 84 6.53 -2.97 -2.78
C SER A 84 6.57 -2.32 -1.39
N LYS A 85 7.06 -1.08 -1.28
CA LYS A 85 7.03 -0.27 -0.04
C LYS A 85 5.62 0.20 0.34
N VAL A 86 4.77 0.56 -0.62
CA VAL A 86 3.38 0.98 -0.35
C VAL A 86 2.60 -0.14 0.35
N CYS A 87 2.79 -1.40 -0.08
CA CYS A 87 2.17 -2.56 0.57
C CYS A 87 2.65 -2.73 2.02
N GLN A 88 3.94 -2.52 2.28
CA GLN A 88 4.51 -2.60 3.63
C GLN A 88 3.95 -1.51 4.57
N THR A 89 3.72 -0.29 4.07
CA THR A 89 3.14 0.81 4.85
C THR A 89 1.64 0.61 5.09
N ARG A 90 0.90 0.06 4.10
CA ARG A 90 -0.53 -0.27 4.26
C ARG A 90 -0.77 -1.38 5.29
N ALA A 91 0.08 -2.41 5.31
CA ALA A 91 0.02 -3.46 6.34
C ALA A 91 0.18 -2.89 7.76
N LYS A 92 1.12 -1.95 7.96
CA LYS A 92 1.32 -1.25 9.24
C LYS A 92 0.10 -0.41 9.66
N VAL A 93 -0.59 0.23 8.71
CA VAL A 93 -1.80 1.04 9.00
C VAL A 93 -3.02 0.17 9.30
N VAL A 94 -3.18 -1.00 8.66
CA VAL A 94 -4.28 -1.93 8.95
C VAL A 94 -4.11 -2.54 10.35
N VAL A 95 -2.89 -2.92 10.75
CA VAL A 95 -2.61 -3.39 12.12
C VAL A 95 -2.93 -2.32 13.17
N ALA A 96 -2.62 -1.04 12.89
CA ALA A 96 -2.98 0.06 13.77
C ALA A 96 -4.50 0.31 13.87
N LYS A 97 -5.29 -0.08 12.85
CA LYS A 97 -6.75 0.14 12.80
C LYS A 97 -7.58 -1.03 13.31
N VAL A 98 -7.00 -2.23 13.43
CA VAL A 98 -7.62 -3.39 14.11
C VAL A 98 -7.49 -3.30 15.65
N GLY A 99 -6.62 -2.41 16.16
CA GLY A 99 -6.44 -2.17 17.59
C GLY A 99 -7.60 -1.43 18.29
N THR A 100 -8.52 -0.81 17.56
CA THR A 100 -9.59 0.03 18.15
C THR A 100 -10.96 -0.64 18.28
N VAL A 101 -11.16 -1.84 17.72
CA VAL A 101 -12.45 -2.57 17.89
C VAL A 101 -12.48 -3.51 19.09
N LYS A 102 -11.35 -3.78 19.76
CA LYS A 102 -11.29 -4.64 20.95
C LYS A 102 -11.37 -3.91 22.30
N ALA A 103 -11.49 -2.57 22.31
CA ALA A 103 -11.44 -1.79 23.55
C ALA A 103 -12.81 -1.27 24.04
N LEU A 104 -13.93 -1.57 23.38
CA LEU A 104 -15.25 -1.03 23.78
C LEU A 104 -16.20 -2.02 24.48
N LEU A 105 -15.75 -3.22 24.85
CA LEU A 105 -16.53 -4.15 25.67
C LEU A 105 -15.70 -4.65 26.86
N LEU A 106 -15.63 -3.83 27.91
CA LEU A 106 -15.26 -4.08 29.32
C LEU A 106 -14.99 -2.66 29.88
N ASP A 107 -15.67 -2.09 30.87
CA ASP A 107 -16.48 -2.60 31.96
C ASP A 107 -17.42 -1.46 32.40
N LYS A 108 -18.67 -1.83 32.72
CA LYS A 108 -19.62 -0.98 33.42
C LYS A 108 -19.45 -1.29 34.90
N LYS A 109 -19.03 -0.29 35.71
CA LYS A 109 -19.57 0.04 37.05
C LYS A 109 -18.65 1.00 37.84
N ASN A 110 -19.11 2.24 38.07
CA ASN A 110 -19.34 2.85 39.40
C ASN A 110 -19.48 4.38 39.32
N GLN A 111 -20.59 4.90 39.85
CA GLN A 111 -20.91 6.32 40.03
C GLN A 111 -20.15 6.93 41.23
N SER A 112 -19.70 8.18 41.13
CA SER A 112 -20.09 9.34 41.99
C SER A 112 -19.29 10.62 41.62
N PRO A 113 -19.75 11.87 41.93
CA PRO A 113 -19.44 13.08 41.15
C PRO A 113 -18.54 14.17 41.80
N ALA A 114 -17.96 15.00 40.92
CA ALA A 114 -17.61 16.45 41.03
C ALA A 114 -16.52 16.91 42.05
N PRO A 115 -15.93 18.14 41.96
CA PRO A 115 -16.11 19.24 40.98
C PRO A 115 -14.82 19.80 40.33
N THR A 116 -15.01 20.61 39.29
CA THR A 116 -14.03 21.49 38.59
C THR A 116 -13.44 22.61 39.46
N PRO A 117 -12.27 23.15 39.10
CA PRO A 117 -12.27 24.47 38.41
C PRO A 117 -11.33 24.46 37.18
N SER A 118 -11.85 24.75 36.00
CA SER A 118 -11.77 26.06 35.32
C SER A 118 -10.36 26.57 35.03
N THR A 119 -9.89 26.30 33.80
CA THR A 119 -8.96 27.20 33.09
C THR A 119 -9.20 27.07 31.59
N THR A 120 -9.92 28.03 31.02
CA THR A 120 -10.00 28.34 29.58
C THR A 120 -10.09 29.88 29.53
N PRO A 121 -9.56 30.63 28.53
CA PRO A 121 -9.41 30.18 27.15
C PRO A 121 -8.19 30.68 26.36
N THR A 122 -7.85 29.97 25.30
CA THR A 122 -7.35 30.62 24.08
C THR A 122 -7.96 29.91 22.87
N PRO A 123 -8.70 30.62 22.00
CA PRO A 123 -9.39 30.01 20.87
C PRO A 123 -8.41 29.86 19.70
N VAL A 124 -8.06 28.63 19.35
CA VAL A 124 -7.53 28.32 18.03
C VAL A 124 -8.68 28.51 17.03
N LYS A 125 -8.50 29.47 16.11
CA LYS A 125 -9.44 29.81 15.03
C LYS A 125 -10.02 28.53 14.40
N ALA A 126 -11.34 28.38 14.52
CA ALA A 126 -12.10 27.46 13.69
C ALA A 126 -11.88 27.88 12.23
N VAL A 127 -11.41 26.96 11.40
CA VAL A 127 -11.54 27.12 9.95
C VAL A 127 -13.03 26.99 9.68
N GLU A 128 -13.68 28.07 9.22
CA GLU A 128 -15.06 27.99 8.77
C GLU A 128 -15.10 27.06 7.55
N LEU A 129 -15.63 25.85 7.74
CA LEU A 129 -16.13 25.07 6.62
C LEU A 129 -17.45 25.72 6.22
N SER A 130 -17.39 26.68 5.29
CA SER A 130 -18.55 27.16 4.59
C SER A 130 -18.90 26.18 3.47
N CYS A 131 -20.14 25.69 3.47
CA CYS A 131 -20.65 24.85 2.40
C CYS A 131 -20.84 25.72 1.15
N VAL A 132 -20.07 25.47 0.09
CA VAL A 132 -20.11 26.25 -1.16
C VAL A 132 -21.49 26.19 -1.85
N THR A 133 -22.31 25.16 -1.55
CA THR A 133 -23.62 24.95 -2.16
C THR A 133 -24.75 25.71 -1.46
N CYS A 134 -24.67 25.98 -0.16
CA CYS A 134 -25.74 26.64 0.61
C CYS A 134 -25.29 27.82 1.48
N GLY A 135 -23.99 28.11 1.54
CA GLY A 135 -23.42 29.20 2.35
C GLY A 135 -23.44 28.96 3.86
N GLY A 136 -23.85 27.76 4.32
CA GLY A 136 -23.95 27.45 5.74
C GLY A 136 -22.60 27.10 6.39
N ALA A 137 -22.50 27.35 7.70
CA ALA A 137 -21.33 27.01 8.52
C ALA A 137 -21.30 25.52 8.91
N HIS A 138 -21.24 24.64 7.92
CA HIS A 138 -21.13 23.19 8.08
C HIS A 138 -20.31 22.54 6.97
N SER A 139 -19.71 21.38 7.27
CA SER A 139 -19.02 20.56 6.26
C SER A 139 -19.97 20.06 5.18
N TYR A 140 -19.47 19.91 3.95
CA TYR A 140 -20.23 19.46 2.77
C TYR A 140 -21.10 18.22 3.01
N GLN A 141 -20.66 17.29 3.86
CA GLN A 141 -21.37 16.05 4.16
C GLN A 141 -22.63 16.21 5.04
N ASN A 142 -22.81 17.36 5.68
CA ASN A 142 -23.95 17.65 6.55
C ASN A 142 -24.94 18.64 5.93
N CYS A 143 -24.85 18.91 4.63
CA CYS A 143 -25.79 19.80 3.95
C CYS A 143 -27.16 19.11 3.85
N PRO A 144 -28.24 19.69 4.42
CA PRO A 144 -29.59 19.12 4.30
C PRO A 144 -29.96 19.04 2.83
N THR A 145 -30.19 17.83 2.36
CA THR A 145 -30.70 17.59 1.00
C THR A 145 -32.19 17.87 1.04
N THR A 146 -32.62 18.96 0.41
CA THR A 146 -34.04 19.19 0.11
C THR A 146 -34.32 18.67 -1.30
#